data_AF-A0A926GT36-F1
#
_entry.id   AF-A0A926GT36-F1
#
_cell.length_a   1.000
_cell.length_b   1.000
_cell.length_c   1.000
_cell.angle_alpha   90.00
_cell.angle_beta   90.00
_cell.angle_gamma   90.00
#
_symmetry.space_group_name_H-M   'P 1'
#
loop_
_entity.id
_entity.type
_entity.pdbx_description
1 polymer ?
#
loop_
_entity_poly.entity_id
_entity_poly.type
_entity_poly.pdbx_seq_one_letter_code
_entity_poly.pdbx_strand_id
1 'polypeptide(L)'
;MICAVHAVIGAAIGKAADHPGKAFAGGVASHLIGDLTPHKDLSAKVELPLLAVTIFLIFLKYGIKSPEFWGAVGGFSPDFENAAWMFGLTKKESCRFPTHIQGGKYHAPALSTAFPQVLLVAVCLYYLLRPSEKR
;
A
#
# COMPACT_ATOMS: atom_id res chain seq x y z
N MET A 1 2.92 -7.94 -1.85
CA MET A 1 2.57 -7.78 -0.42
C MET A 1 1.07 -7.49 -0.33
N ILE A 2 0.41 -7.67 0.83
CA ILE A 2 -1.02 -7.35 0.98
C ILE A 2 -1.29 -5.89 0.56
N CYS A 3 -2.14 -5.63 -0.44
CA CYS A 3 -2.48 -4.25 -0.87
C CYS A 3 -2.84 -3.31 0.30
N ALA A 4 -3.55 -3.84 1.29
CA ALA A 4 -3.93 -3.12 2.50
C ALA A 4 -2.72 -2.68 3.35
N VAL A 5 -1.62 -3.45 3.38
CA VAL A 5 -0.38 -3.06 4.05
C VAL A 5 0.22 -1.83 3.37
N HIS A 6 0.28 -1.82 2.04
CA HIS A 6 0.74 -0.65 1.30
C HIS A 6 -0.11 0.59 1.56
N ALA A 7 -1.44 0.43 1.60
CA ALA A 7 -2.35 1.52 1.95
C ALA A 7 -2.10 2.07 3.37
N VAL A 8 -1.88 1.22 4.37
CA VAL A 8 -1.60 1.65 5.75
C VAL A 8 -0.24 2.35 5.85
N ILE A 9 0.81 1.82 5.22
CA ILE A 9 2.13 2.45 5.19
C ILE A 9 2.03 3.82 4.51
N GLY A 10 1.37 3.88 3.36
CA GLY A 10 1.12 5.13 2.64
C GLY A 10 0.36 6.14 3.48
N ALA A 11 -0.66 5.72 4.23
CA ALA A 11 -1.39 6.60 5.13
C ALA A 11 -0.51 7.15 6.26
N ALA A 12 0.34 6.31 6.84
CA ALA A 12 1.31 6.73 7.86
C ALA A 12 2.31 7.75 7.30
N ILE A 13 2.80 7.56 6.07
CA ILE A 13 3.63 8.55 5.38
C ILE A 13 2.84 9.84 5.11
N GLY A 14 1.56 9.71 4.73
CA GLY A 14 0.68 10.85 4.52
C GLY A 14 0.55 11.73 5.75
N LYS A 15 0.37 11.13 6.93
CA LYS A 15 0.37 11.84 8.22
C LYS A 15 1.67 12.62 8.47
N ALA A 16 2.81 12.13 7.98
CA ALA A 16 4.10 12.82 8.12
C ALA A 16 4.29 13.94 7.07
N ALA A 17 3.71 13.80 5.88
CA ALA A 17 4.02 14.64 4.72
C ALA A 17 3.28 15.99 4.65
N ASP A 18 2.21 16.18 5.44
CA ASP A 18 1.37 17.40 5.54
C ASP A 18 0.78 17.94 4.23
N HIS A 19 0.97 17.25 3.11
CA HIS A 19 0.49 17.70 1.80
C HIS A 19 0.04 16.49 0.95
N PRO A 20 -1.19 16.49 0.39
CA PRO A 20 -1.74 15.36 -0.36
C PRO A 20 -0.85 14.86 -1.50
N GLY A 21 -0.26 15.76 -2.29
CA GLY A 21 0.63 15.36 -3.38
C GLY A 21 1.94 14.70 -2.92
N LYS A 22 2.54 15.20 -1.81
CA LYS A 22 3.75 14.59 -1.24
C LYS A 22 3.42 13.25 -0.59
N ALA A 23 2.26 13.16 0.05
CA ALA A 23 1.75 11.93 0.62
C ALA A 23 1.54 10.87 -0.45
N PHE A 24 0.88 11.20 -1.56
CA PHE A 24 0.69 10.28 -2.69
C PHE A 24 2.03 9.77 -3.24
N ALA A 25 2.96 10.68 -3.55
CA ALA A 25 4.28 10.30 -4.05
C ALA A 25 5.06 9.44 -3.04
N GLY A 26 4.99 9.78 -1.76
CA GLY A 26 5.59 8.99 -0.67
C GLY A 26 4.95 7.61 -0.53
N GLY A 27 3.63 7.51 -0.70
CA GLY A 27 2.89 6.25 -0.77
C GLY A 27 3.41 5.36 -1.90
N VAL A 28 3.50 5.90 -3.12
CA VAL A 28 4.03 5.17 -4.30
C VAL A 28 5.48 4.72 -4.05
N ALA A 29 6.33 5.58 -3.50
CA ALA A 29 7.71 5.21 -3.17
C ALA A 29 7.77 4.11 -2.10
N SER A 30 6.90 4.16 -1.09
CA SER A 30 6.83 3.13 -0.06
C SER A 30 6.32 1.79 -0.59
N HIS A 31 5.51 1.80 -1.65
CA HIS A 31 5.10 0.58 -2.33
C HIS A 31 6.31 -0.17 -2.88
N LEU A 32 7.17 0.54 -3.61
CA LEU A 32 8.41 -0.02 -4.14
C LEU A 32 9.26 -0.65 -3.03
N ILE A 33 9.47 0.07 -1.93
CA ILE A 33 10.27 -0.43 -0.79
C ILE A 33 9.60 -1.67 -0.15
N GLY A 34 8.28 -1.66 -0.02
CA GLY A 34 7.50 -2.77 0.50
C GLY A 34 7.63 -4.03 -0.34
N ASP A 35 7.52 -3.90 -1.66
CA ASP A 35 7.69 -5.01 -2.60
C ASP A 35 9.12 -5.56 -2.61
N LEU A 36 10.11 -4.72 -2.34
CA LEU A 36 11.52 -5.11 -2.20
C LEU A 36 11.87 -5.77 -0.87
N THR A 37 10.94 -5.77 0.10
CA THR A 37 11.13 -6.40 1.40
C THR A 37 10.48 -7.79 1.40
N PRO A 38 11.14 -8.88 1.85
CA PRO A 38 10.52 -10.21 1.88
C PRO A 38 9.18 -10.22 2.61
N HIS A 39 8.16 -10.78 1.98
CA HIS A 39 6.79 -10.73 2.51
C HIS A 39 5.93 -11.87 1.96
N LYS A 40 4.73 -12.09 2.53
CA LYS A 40 3.77 -13.06 2.02
C LYS A 40 2.68 -12.37 1.21
N ASP A 41 2.44 -12.87 0.00
CA ASP A 41 1.27 -12.47 -0.79
C ASP A 41 0.05 -13.27 -0.36
N LEU A 42 -1.10 -12.58 -0.27
CA LEU A 42 -2.38 -13.24 -0.03
C LEU A 42 -3.17 -13.32 -1.34
N SER A 43 -4.13 -14.23 -1.39
CA SER A 43 -5.01 -14.32 -2.56
C SER A 43 -5.84 -13.04 -2.68
N ALA A 44 -6.14 -12.63 -3.92
CA ALA A 44 -7.00 -11.49 -4.24
C ALA A 44 -8.36 -11.52 -3.51
N LYS A 45 -8.91 -12.72 -3.25
CA LYS A 45 -10.16 -12.93 -2.50
C LYS A 45 -10.12 -12.38 -1.07
N VAL A 46 -8.93 -12.32 -0.47
CA VAL A 46 -8.69 -11.79 0.88
C VAL A 46 -8.23 -10.34 0.80
N GLU A 47 -7.32 -10.03 -0.13
CA GLU A 47 -6.71 -8.70 -0.22
C GLU A 47 -7.70 -7.61 -0.63
N LEU A 48 -8.58 -7.90 -1.59
CA LEU A 48 -9.48 -6.88 -2.13
C LEU A 48 -10.50 -6.38 -1.09
N PRO A 49 -11.22 -7.25 -0.34
CA PRO A 49 -12.07 -6.79 0.75
C PRO A 49 -11.29 -6.05 1.84
N LEU A 50 -10.09 -6.55 2.18
CA LEU A 50 -9.27 -5.94 3.23
C LEU A 50 -8.79 -4.53 2.83
N LEU A 51 -8.37 -4.35 1.58
CA LEU A 51 -8.02 -3.05 1.02
C LEU A 51 -9.23 -2.11 1.04
N ALA A 52 -10.39 -2.57 0.56
CA ALA A 52 -11.60 -1.75 0.51
C ALA A 52 -12.01 -1.25 1.90
N VAL A 53 -12.02 -2.14 2.90
CA VAL A 53 -12.28 -1.77 4.31
C VAL A 53 -11.23 -0.80 4.83
N THR A 54 -9.95 -1.04 4.55
CA THR A 54 -8.83 -0.19 5.00
C THR A 54 -8.98 1.24 4.46
N ILE A 55 -9.19 1.39 3.14
CA ILE A 55 -9.37 2.69 2.51
C ILE A 55 -10.63 3.39 3.01
N PHE A 56 -11.72 2.66 3.18
CA PHE A 56 -12.96 3.21 3.72
C PHE A 56 -12.78 3.74 5.15
N LEU A 57 -12.08 3.01 6.01
CA LEU A 57 -11.79 3.44 7.38
C LEU A 57 -10.86 4.67 7.42
N ILE A 58 -9.84 4.72 6.56
CA ILE A 58 -8.96 5.90 6.42
C ILE A 58 -9.78 7.11 5.94
N PHE A 59 -10.66 6.91 4.95
CA PHE A 59 -11.57 7.95 4.46
C PHE A 59 -12.49 8.47 5.57
N LEU A 60 -13.13 7.58 6.34
CA LEU A 60 -14.03 7.99 7.43
C LEU A 60 -13.31 8.79 8.52
N LYS A 61 -12.05 8.44 8.82
CA LYS A 61 -11.28 9.07 9.90
C LYS A 61 -10.66 10.42 9.50
N TYR A 62 -10.10 10.51 8.29
CA TYR A 62 -9.31 11.67 7.87
C TYR A 62 -9.95 12.49 6.75
N GLY A 63 -10.88 11.90 5.98
CA GLY A 63 -11.52 12.52 4.83
C GLY A 63 -10.69 12.48 3.55
N ILE A 64 -11.35 12.62 2.41
CA ILE A 64 -10.74 12.50 1.07
C ILE A 64 -9.70 13.59 0.75
N LYS A 65 -9.75 14.73 1.45
CA LYS A 65 -8.80 15.84 1.24
C LYS A 65 -7.53 15.71 2.08
N SER A 66 -7.45 14.68 2.94
CA SER A 66 -6.33 14.51 3.86
C SER A 66 -5.08 13.95 3.17
N PRO A 67 -3.88 14.34 3.63
CA PRO A 67 -2.64 13.68 3.24
C PRO A 67 -2.66 12.17 3.52
N GLU A 68 -3.23 11.73 4.64
CA GLU A 68 -3.36 10.31 5.01
C GLU A 68 -4.11 9.51 3.95
N PHE A 69 -5.25 10.02 3.48
CA PHE A 69 -6.03 9.36 2.44
C PHE A 69 -5.23 9.26 1.13
N TRP A 70 -4.60 10.36 0.69
CA TRP A 70 -3.83 10.36 -0.56
C TRP A 70 -2.54 9.54 -0.48
N GLY A 71 -1.91 9.48 0.69
CA GLY A 71 -0.81 8.58 0.96
C GLY A 71 -1.24 7.12 0.85
N ALA A 72 -2.40 6.76 1.41
CA ALA A 72 -2.97 5.42 1.26
C ALA A 72 -3.22 5.08 -0.20
N VAL A 73 -3.87 5.98 -0.95
CA VAL A 73 -4.12 5.83 -2.39
C VAL A 73 -2.82 5.65 -3.16
N GLY A 74 -1.81 6.48 -2.90
CA GLY A 74 -0.49 6.32 -3.50
C GLY A 74 0.13 4.97 -3.20
N GLY A 75 0.01 4.50 -1.95
CA GLY A 75 0.52 3.20 -1.49
C GLY A 75 -0.02 2.01 -2.27
N PHE A 76 -1.34 1.91 -2.47
CA PHE A 76 -1.90 0.75 -3.18
C PHE A 76 -2.04 0.95 -4.70
N SER A 77 -1.93 2.18 -5.21
CA SER A 77 -2.15 2.44 -6.64
C SER A 77 -1.29 1.63 -7.62
N PRO A 78 -0.01 1.29 -7.33
CA PRO A 78 0.77 0.44 -8.23
C PRO A 78 0.16 -0.96 -8.44
N ASP A 79 -0.55 -1.51 -7.45
CA ASP A 79 -1.17 -2.83 -7.54
C ASP A 79 -2.25 -2.92 -8.64
N PHE A 80 -2.75 -1.80 -9.14
CA PHE A 80 -3.68 -1.80 -10.26
C PHE A 80 -3.08 -2.44 -11.52
N GLU A 81 -1.76 -2.39 -11.73
CA GLU A 81 -1.13 -3.10 -12.85
C GLU A 81 -1.29 -4.63 -12.70
N ASN A 82 -1.00 -5.17 -11.51
CA ASN A 82 -1.17 -6.58 -11.22
C ASN A 82 -2.65 -7.00 -11.25
N ALA A 83 -3.55 -6.17 -10.71
CA ALA A 83 -4.99 -6.42 -10.76
C ALA A 83 -5.49 -6.46 -12.21
N ALA A 84 -5.11 -5.48 -13.04
CA ALA A 84 -5.51 -5.43 -14.45
C ALA A 84 -5.04 -6.67 -15.21
N TRP A 85 -3.82 -7.14 -14.95
CA TRP A 85 -3.33 -8.41 -15.50
C TRP A 85 -4.14 -9.62 -15.02
N MET A 86 -4.36 -9.74 -13.71
CA MET A 86 -5.11 -10.84 -13.10
C MET A 86 -6.55 -10.96 -13.62
N PHE A 87 -7.19 -9.83 -13.91
CA PHE A 87 -8.54 -9.78 -14.50
C PHE A 87 -8.56 -9.89 -16.03
N GLY A 88 -7.40 -10.13 -16.66
CA GLY A 88 -7.29 -10.28 -18.11
C GLY A 88 -7.50 -8.99 -18.91
N LEU A 89 -7.45 -7.82 -18.26
CA LEU A 89 -7.57 -6.52 -18.90
C LEU A 89 -6.28 -6.09 -19.61
N THR A 90 -5.15 -6.61 -19.15
CA THR A 90 -3.83 -6.32 -19.71
C THR A 90 -2.94 -7.57 -19.73
N LYS A 91 -1.83 -7.51 -20.48
CA LYS A 91 -0.81 -8.58 -20.49
C LYS A 91 0.23 -8.32 -19.40
N LYS A 92 0.85 -9.36 -18.82
CA LYS A 92 1.85 -9.19 -17.74
C LYS A 92 3.04 -8.33 -18.17
N GLU A 93 3.40 -8.38 -19.45
CA GLU A 93 4.51 -7.61 -20.02
C GLU A 93 4.22 -6.11 -20.13
N SER A 94 2.96 -5.71 -19.94
CA SER A 94 2.56 -4.30 -19.96
C SER A 94 2.70 -3.60 -18.62
N CYS A 95 2.99 -4.35 -17.53
CA CYS A 95 3.35 -3.78 -16.25
C CYS A 95 4.61 -2.91 -16.39
N ARG A 96 4.60 -1.72 -15.78
CA ARG A 96 5.69 -0.74 -15.81
C ARG A 96 6.23 -0.44 -14.42
N PHE A 97 5.46 -0.72 -13.36
CA PHE A 97 5.93 -0.48 -12.02
C PHE A 97 7.17 -1.36 -11.74
N PRO A 98 8.27 -0.82 -11.17
CA PRO A 98 9.57 -1.50 -11.18
C PRO A 98 9.59 -2.91 -10.57
N THR A 99 8.73 -3.20 -9.60
CA THR A 99 8.63 -4.54 -8.98
C THR A 99 7.65 -5.46 -9.70
N HIS A 100 6.92 -4.99 -10.71
CA HIS A 100 5.94 -5.79 -11.47
C HIS A 100 6.46 -6.19 -12.85
N ILE A 101 7.50 -5.52 -13.35
CA ILE A 101 8.13 -5.83 -14.64
C ILE A 101 8.77 -7.23 -14.64
N GLN A 102 8.87 -7.83 -15.84
CA GLN A 102 9.52 -9.12 -16.07
C GLN A 102 8.97 -10.24 -15.16
N GLY A 103 7.66 -10.24 -14.91
CA GLY A 103 7.02 -11.24 -14.04
C GLY A 103 7.35 -11.06 -12.56
N GLY A 104 7.77 -9.87 -12.13
CA GLY A 104 8.15 -9.61 -10.75
C GLY A 104 9.60 -9.97 -10.43
N LYS A 105 10.51 -9.91 -11.41
CA LYS A 105 11.94 -10.26 -11.21
C LYS A 105 12.60 -9.50 -10.06
N TYR A 106 12.20 -8.25 -9.85
CA TYR A 106 12.74 -7.39 -8.78
C TYR A 106 11.90 -7.44 -7.51
N HIS A 107 10.84 -8.26 -7.47
CA HIS A 107 10.03 -8.45 -6.28
C HIS A 107 10.76 -9.36 -5.29
N ALA A 108 10.64 -9.06 -4.00
CA ALA A 108 11.30 -9.85 -2.96
C ALA A 108 10.77 -11.30 -2.92
N PRO A 109 11.57 -12.26 -2.40
CA PRO A 109 11.12 -13.62 -2.22
C PRO A 109 9.96 -13.70 -1.22
N ALA A 110 9.04 -14.63 -1.50
CA ALA A 110 7.88 -14.86 -0.66
C ALA A 110 8.25 -15.48 0.69
N LEU A 111 7.63 -15.00 1.77
CA LEU A 111 7.69 -15.60 3.10
C LEU A 111 6.56 -16.61 3.31
N SER A 112 6.81 -17.62 4.17
CA SER A 112 5.78 -18.58 4.58
C SER A 112 4.73 -17.97 5.52
N THR A 113 5.10 -16.92 6.25
CA THR A 113 4.29 -16.24 7.28
C THR A 113 4.10 -14.77 6.95
N ALA A 114 2.94 -14.23 7.33
CA ALA A 114 2.62 -12.81 7.22
C ALA A 114 3.02 -12.00 8.47
N PHE A 115 3.64 -12.63 9.48
CA PHE A 115 3.95 -12.00 10.76
C PHE A 115 4.73 -10.68 10.65
N PRO A 116 5.78 -10.55 9.82
CA PRO A 116 6.49 -9.28 9.67
C PRO A 116 5.61 -8.16 9.11
N GLN A 117 4.68 -8.49 8.19
CA GLN A 117 3.74 -7.52 7.62
C GLN A 117 2.72 -7.07 8.66
N VAL A 118 2.23 -7.99 9.51
CA VAL A 118 1.33 -7.66 10.62
C VAL A 118 2.01 -6.73 11.62
N LEU A 119 3.27 -6.99 11.97
CA LEU A 119 4.04 -6.13 12.87
C LEU A 119 4.23 -4.73 12.26
N LEU A 120 4.60 -4.65 10.98
CA LEU A 120 4.77 -3.38 10.27
C LEU A 120 3.45 -2.58 10.23
N VAL A 121 2.34 -3.24 9.91
CA VAL A 121 1.01 -2.61 9.94
C VAL A 121 0.67 -2.12 11.33
N ALA A 122 0.95 -2.89 12.39
CA ALA A 122 0.68 -2.47 13.76
C ALA A 122 1.46 -1.20 14.13
N VAL A 123 2.74 -1.12 13.75
CA VAL A 123 3.58 0.08 13.96
C VAL A 123 3.03 1.28 13.18
N CYS A 124 2.70 1.09 11.90
CA CYS A 124 2.13 2.15 11.06
C CYS A 124 0.76 2.62 11.57
N LEU A 125 -0.11 1.70 12.02
CA LEU A 125 -1.40 2.03 12.62
C LEU A 125 -1.22 2.78 13.94
N TYR A 126 -0.30 2.34 14.80
CA TYR A 126 0.01 3.06 16.04
C TYR A 126 0.43 4.51 15.73
N TYR A 127 1.38 4.69 14.80
CA TYR A 127 1.80 6.02 14.37
C TYR A 127 0.65 6.83 13.74
N LEU A 128 -0.15 6.20 12.88
CA LEU A 128 -1.26 6.85 12.18
C LEU A 128 -2.33 7.31 13.18
N LEU A 129 -2.70 6.46 14.14
CA LEU A 129 -3.81 6.69 15.06
C LEU A 129 -3.43 7.53 16.28
N ARG A 130 -2.13 7.70 16.59
CA ARG A 130 -1.72 8.56 17.71
C ARG A 130 -2.19 10.02 17.49
N PRO A 131 -2.64 10.72 18.54
CA PRO A 131 -2.97 12.14 18.46
C PRO A 131 -1.80 12.91 17.88
N SER A 132 -2.07 13.82 16.94
CA SER A 132 -1.06 14.77 16.51
C SER A 132 -0.85 15.77 17.65
N GLU A 133 0.37 15.89 18.15
CA GLU A 133 0.74 17.09 18.91
C GLU A 133 0.52 18.28 17.98
N LYS A 134 -0.15 19.34 18.48
CA LYS A 134 -0.50 20.52 17.69
C LYS A 134 0.76 21.01 16.95
N ARG A 135 0.74 20.97 15.61
CA ARG A 135 1.76 21.64 14.78
C ARG A 135 1.48 23.13 14.72
#